data_AF-A0A2V5XIU5-F1
#
_entry.id   AF-A0A2V5XIU5-F1
#
_cell.length_a   1.000
_cell.length_b   1.000
_cell.length_c   1.000
_cell.angle_alpha   90.00
_cell.angle_beta   90.00
_cell.angle_gamma   90.00
#
_symmetry.space_group_name_H-M   'P 1'
#
loop_
_entity.id
_entity.type
_entity.pdbx_description
1 polymer ?
#
loop_
_entity_poly.entity_id
_entity_poly.type
_entity_poly.pdbx_seq_one_letter_code
_entity_poly.pdbx_strand_id
1 'polypeptide(L)'
;MKKSYGKLFIWVAFIVLSTSCRSLFSSGSNIVKSPWKTFADAKAAFDQIVPGQTSTNELKALGYNPFTNSNVKILTYLDVMSRFLPNVSIRKEDLPRPV
;
A
#
# COMPACT_ATOMS: atom_id res chain seq x y z
N MET A 1 -57.22 25.00 0.43
CA MET A 1 -55.81 25.39 0.65
C MET A 1 -55.00 24.43 1.56
N LYS A 2 -55.61 23.71 2.52
CA LYS A 2 -54.91 22.80 3.46
C LYS A 2 -54.25 21.54 2.83
N LYS A 3 -54.80 21.01 1.72
CA LYS A 3 -54.27 19.82 1.02
C LYS A 3 -52.89 20.03 0.37
N SER A 4 -52.50 21.28 0.07
CA SER A 4 -51.20 21.57 -0.55
C SER A 4 -50.04 21.44 0.45
N TYR A 5 -50.25 21.90 1.69
CA TYR A 5 -49.25 21.81 2.76
C TYR A 5 -48.96 20.37 3.20
N GLY A 6 -49.97 19.48 3.14
CA GLY A 6 -49.76 18.06 3.43
C GLY A 6 -48.86 17.35 2.40
N LYS A 7 -49.03 17.66 1.11
CA LYS A 7 -48.15 17.13 0.05
C LYS A 7 -46.73 17.70 0.15
N LEU A 8 -46.61 18.98 0.52
CA LEU A 8 -45.32 19.63 0.73
C LEU A 8 -44.54 18.99 1.88
N PHE A 9 -45.22 18.64 2.99
CA PHE A 9 -44.59 18.00 4.14
C PHE A 9 -44.06 16.59 3.82
N ILE A 10 -44.79 15.83 3.00
CA ILE A 10 -44.38 14.50 2.54
C ILE A 10 -43.15 14.58 1.62
N TRP A 11 -43.09 15.58 0.74
CA TRP A 11 -41.91 15.81 -0.11
C TRP A 11 -40.67 16.19 0.70
N VAL A 12 -40.83 17.03 1.74
CA VAL A 12 -39.72 17.39 2.64
C VAL A 12 -39.20 16.18 3.41
N ALA A 13 -40.10 15.34 3.93
CA ALA A 13 -39.70 14.10 4.63
C ALA A 13 -38.90 13.14 3.73
N PHE A 14 -39.26 13.03 2.46
CA PHE A 14 -38.58 12.17 1.49
C PHE A 14 -37.15 12.66 1.17
N ILE A 15 -36.94 13.97 1.15
CA ILE A 15 -35.62 14.58 0.92
C ILE A 15 -34.68 14.33 2.12
N VAL A 16 -35.18 14.41 3.35
CA VAL A 16 -34.35 14.17 4.56
C VAL A 16 -33.88 12.71 4.63
N LEU A 17 -34.74 11.75 4.26
CA LEU A 17 -34.40 10.32 4.31
C LEU A 17 -33.34 9.90 3.28
N SER A 18 -33.16 10.63 2.19
CA SER A 18 -32.21 10.27 1.11
C SER A 18 -30.79 10.83 1.29
N THR A 19 -30.54 11.68 2.29
CA THR A 19 -29.23 12.35 2.47
C THR A 19 -28.25 11.60 3.39
N SER A 20 -28.63 10.45 3.96
CA SER A 20 -27.84 9.75 4.99
C SER A 20 -26.73 8.84 4.47
N CYS A 21 -26.76 8.40 3.21
CA CYS A 21 -25.79 7.42 2.70
C CYS A 21 -24.37 7.99 2.46
N ARG A 22 -24.23 9.30 2.29
CA ARG A 22 -22.93 9.94 1.99
C ARG A 22 -22.06 10.14 3.23
N SER A 23 -22.69 10.30 4.39
CA SER A 23 -22.00 10.48 5.68
C SER A 23 -21.48 9.16 6.27
N LEU A 24 -22.00 8.01 5.82
CA LEU A 24 -21.62 6.70 6.35
C LEU A 24 -20.32 6.16 5.71
N PHE A 25 -19.86 6.78 4.63
CA PHE A 25 -18.59 6.41 4.01
C PHE A 25 -17.46 7.18 4.71
N SER A 26 -16.93 6.60 5.79
CA SER A 26 -15.70 7.11 6.41
C SER A 26 -14.60 7.07 5.36
N SER A 27 -14.19 8.23 4.86
CA SER A 27 -13.04 8.35 3.98
C SER A 27 -11.79 8.05 4.79
N GLY A 28 -11.30 6.82 4.68
CA GLY A 28 -10.05 6.38 5.29
C GLY A 28 -8.87 6.81 4.43
N SER A 29 -8.11 7.81 4.87
CA SER A 29 -6.81 8.13 4.29
C SER A 29 -5.74 7.30 5.00
N ASN A 30 -5.16 6.31 4.29
CA ASN A 30 -3.97 5.60 4.75
C ASN A 30 -2.73 6.28 4.19
N ILE A 31 -2.20 7.26 4.92
CA ILE A 31 -0.91 7.86 4.59
C ILE A 31 0.18 6.91 5.08
N VAL A 32 0.77 6.15 4.16
CA VAL A 32 1.95 5.33 4.43
C VAL A 32 3.10 6.27 4.80
N LYS A 33 3.60 6.16 6.04
CA LYS A 33 4.80 6.88 6.46
C LYS A 33 6.01 6.24 5.79
N SER A 34 6.51 6.90 4.75
CA SER A 34 7.75 6.54 4.06
C SER A 34 8.90 7.43 4.56
N PRO A 35 10.12 6.90 4.73
CA PRO A 35 11.29 7.72 5.01
C PRO A 35 11.68 8.62 3.82
N TRP A 36 11.25 8.26 2.60
CA TRP A 36 11.48 9.03 1.37
C TRP A 36 10.27 9.88 1.02
N LYS A 37 10.51 11.14 0.63
CA LYS A 37 9.47 12.09 0.21
C LYS A 37 9.06 11.88 -1.24
N THR A 38 10.01 11.51 -2.09
CA THR A 38 9.78 11.27 -3.51
C THR A 38 10.24 9.88 -3.91
N PHE A 39 9.74 9.40 -5.05
CA PHE A 39 10.23 8.17 -5.67
C PHE A 39 11.73 8.26 -6.01
N ALA A 40 12.19 9.43 -6.46
CA ALA A 40 13.59 9.65 -6.80
C ALA A 40 14.51 9.45 -5.58
N ASP A 41 14.11 9.94 -4.40
CA ASP A 41 14.86 9.73 -3.15
C ASP A 41 14.95 8.24 -2.79
N ALA A 42 13.84 7.51 -2.96
CA ALA A 42 13.80 6.07 -2.70
C ALA A 42 14.66 5.28 -3.69
N LYS A 43 14.70 5.69 -4.96
CA LYS A 43 15.56 5.10 -5.99
C LYS A 43 17.04 5.37 -5.72
N ALA A 44 17.39 6.60 -5.33
CA ALA A 44 18.75 6.96 -4.98
C ALA A 44 19.27 6.20 -3.75
N ALA A 45 18.41 5.92 -2.77
CA ALA A 45 18.75 5.05 -1.64
C ALA A 45 18.93 3.58 -2.07
N PHE A 46 18.09 3.11 -3.00
CA PHE A 46 18.16 1.74 -3.52
C PHE A 46 19.46 1.50 -4.31
N ASP A 47 19.89 2.48 -5.10
CA ASP A 47 21.08 2.39 -5.95
C ASP A 47 22.40 2.31 -5.16
N GLN A 48 22.36 2.59 -3.85
CA GLN A 48 23.50 2.40 -2.95
C GLN A 48 23.67 0.95 -2.49
N ILE A 49 22.66 0.10 -2.70
CA ILE A 49 22.66 -1.29 -2.23
C ILE A 49 23.48 -2.14 -3.19
N VAL A 50 24.59 -2.67 -2.68
CA VAL A 50 25.41 -3.68 -3.36
C VAL A 50 25.11 -5.07 -2.78
N PRO A 51 24.56 -6.01 -3.57
CA PRO A 51 24.29 -7.38 -3.13
C PRO A 51 25.55 -8.07 -2.58
N GLY A 52 25.42 -8.80 -1.47
CA GLY A 52 26.54 -9.53 -0.84
C GLY A 52 27.53 -8.67 -0.05
N GLN A 53 27.47 -7.34 -0.20
CA GLN A 53 28.35 -6.41 0.53
C GLN A 53 27.57 -5.58 1.56
N THR A 54 26.37 -5.13 1.19
CA THR A 54 25.56 -4.26 2.05
C THR A 54 25.00 -5.07 3.22
N SER A 55 25.30 -4.64 4.42
CA SER A 55 24.84 -5.26 5.66
C SER A 55 23.40 -4.90 6.00
N THR A 56 22.78 -5.70 6.88
CA THR A 56 21.41 -5.43 7.36
C THR A 56 21.31 -4.13 8.16
N ASN A 57 22.40 -3.69 8.80
CA ASN A 57 22.44 -2.43 9.53
C ASN A 57 22.52 -1.23 8.59
N GLU A 58 23.31 -1.33 7.51
CA GLU A 58 23.37 -0.31 6.46
C GLU A 58 22.04 -0.17 5.73
N LEU A 59 21.35 -1.29 5.44
CA LEU A 59 19.99 -1.25 4.89
C LEU A 59 19.01 -0.50 5.80
N LYS A 60 19.07 -0.72 7.12
CA LYS A 60 18.25 0.03 8.09
C LYS A 60 18.61 1.51 8.09
N ALA A 61 19.90 1.85 8.02
CA ALA A 61 20.37 3.23 7.96
C ALA A 61 19.88 3.97 6.70
N LEU A 62 19.76 3.25 5.58
CA LEU A 62 19.19 3.76 4.32
C LEU A 62 17.66 3.91 4.36
N GLY A 63 16.99 3.44 5.42
CA GLY A 63 15.53 3.47 5.56
C GLY A 63 14.82 2.17 5.18
N TYR A 64 15.55 1.08 4.91
CA TYR A 64 14.97 -0.24 4.63
C TYR A 64 14.83 -1.07 5.92
N ASN A 65 14.00 -0.61 6.85
CA ASN A 65 13.73 -1.34 8.09
C ASN A 65 12.30 -1.91 8.11
N PRO A 66 12.12 -3.24 7.99
CA PRO A 66 10.80 -3.88 7.94
C PRO A 66 10.03 -3.83 9.26
N PHE A 67 10.68 -3.49 10.37
CA PHE A 67 10.04 -3.41 11.69
C PHE A 67 9.51 -2.01 12.00
N THR A 68 9.95 -0.99 11.27
CA THR A 68 9.54 0.40 11.48
C THR A 68 8.81 1.00 10.29
N ASN A 69 9.10 0.53 9.08
CA ASN A 69 8.60 1.10 7.84
C ASN A 69 7.67 0.10 7.15
N SER A 70 6.41 0.49 6.93
CA SER A 70 5.39 -0.41 6.36
C SER A 70 5.57 -0.70 4.87
N ASN A 71 6.44 0.03 4.19
CA ASN A 71 6.77 -0.15 2.78
C ASN A 71 7.95 -1.11 2.53
N VAL A 72 8.42 -1.83 3.56
CA VAL A 72 9.50 -2.82 3.46
C VAL A 72 9.00 -4.17 3.95
N LYS A 73 9.19 -5.23 3.15
CA LYS A 73 8.78 -6.61 3.48
C LYS A 73 9.98 -7.55 3.39
N ILE A 74 10.16 -8.39 4.42
CA ILE A 74 11.09 -9.53 4.37
C ILE A 74 10.45 -10.61 3.47
N LEU A 75 11.17 -11.01 2.42
CA LEU A 75 10.72 -12.07 1.53
C LEU A 75 11.17 -13.42 2.07
N THR A 76 10.22 -14.34 2.25
CA THR A 76 10.52 -15.73 2.58
C THR A 76 10.97 -16.50 1.33
N TYR A 77 11.49 -17.72 1.53
CA TYR A 77 11.80 -18.62 0.43
C TYR A 77 10.61 -18.82 -0.53
N LEU A 78 9.39 -18.95 -0.01
CA LEU A 78 8.18 -19.12 -0.83
C LEU A 78 7.81 -17.85 -1.60
N ASP A 79 7.96 -16.67 -0.98
CA ASP A 79 7.77 -15.38 -1.67
C ASP A 79 8.77 -15.21 -2.82
N VAL A 80 10.03 -15.59 -2.61
CA VAL A 80 11.07 -15.54 -3.65
C VAL A 80 10.76 -16.55 -4.76
N MET A 81 10.46 -17.80 -4.42
CA MET A 81 10.15 -18.85 -5.40
C MET A 81 8.94 -18.49 -6.25
N SER A 82 7.83 -18.06 -5.66
CA SER A 82 6.63 -17.66 -6.41
C SER A 82 6.86 -16.46 -7.33
N ARG A 83 7.77 -15.55 -6.99
CA ARG A 83 8.04 -14.35 -7.79
C ARG A 83 9.06 -14.57 -8.91
N PHE A 84 10.08 -15.38 -8.66
CA PHE A 84 11.22 -15.56 -9.55
C PHE A 84 11.25 -16.93 -10.27
N LEU A 85 10.45 -17.90 -9.82
CA LEU A 85 10.24 -19.20 -10.48
C LEU A 85 8.75 -19.40 -10.84
N PRO A 86 8.17 -18.53 -11.69
CA PRO A 86 6.74 -18.53 -11.99
C PRO A 86 6.30 -19.74 -12.84
N ASN A 87 7.23 -20.43 -13.51
CA ASN A 87 6.93 -21.59 -14.35
C ASN A 87 8.03 -22.66 -14.22
N VAL A 88 7.69 -23.88 -14.64
CA VAL A 88 8.56 -25.06 -14.58
C VAL A 88 9.78 -25.01 -15.51
N SER A 89 9.84 -24.03 -16.41
CA SER A 89 10.94 -23.85 -17.36
C SER A 89 12.09 -23.02 -16.78
N ILE A 90 11.88 -22.29 -15.69
CA ILE A 90 12.94 -21.59 -14.94
C ILE A 90 13.27 -22.45 -13.73
N ARG A 91 14.50 -22.94 -13.65
CA ARG A 91 14.95 -23.78 -12.55
C ARG A 91 15.75 -22.96 -11.55
N LYS A 92 15.88 -23.48 -10.33
CA LYS A 92 16.67 -22.84 -9.27
C LYS A 92 18.14 -22.67 -9.70
N GLU A 93 18.63 -23.58 -10.53
CA GLU A 93 19.99 -23.56 -11.08
C GLU A 93 20.23 -22.40 -12.06
N ASP A 94 19.17 -21.85 -12.66
CA ASP A 94 19.25 -20.70 -13.58
C ASP A 94 19.35 -19.36 -12.83
N LEU A 95 19.17 -19.36 -11.50
CA LEU A 95 19.28 -18.17 -10.68
C LEU A 95 20.75 -17.83 -10.39
N PRO A 96 21.10 -16.54 -10.27
CA PRO A 96 22.44 -16.13 -9.83
C PRO A 96 22.80 -16.81 -8.52
N ARG A 97 24.05 -17.28 -8.41
CA ARG A 97 24.53 -17.93 -7.18
C ARG A 97 24.40 -16.96 -5.99
N PRO A 98 24.04 -17.46 -4.79
CA PRO A 98 24.06 -16.65 -3.58
C PRO A 98 25.48 -16.09 -3.38
N VAL A 99 25.57 -14.77 -3.20
CA VAL A 99 26.79 -14.06 -2.80
C VAL A 99 26.95 -14.07 -1.29
#